data_AF-A0A420IZ28-F1
#
_entry.id   AF-A0A420IZ28-F1
#
_cell.length_a   1.000
_cell.length_b   1.000
_cell.length_c   1.000
_cell.angle_alpha   90.00
_cell.angle_beta   90.00
_cell.angle_gamma   90.00
#
_symmetry.space_group_name_H-M   'P 1'
#
loop_
_entity.id
_entity.type
_entity.pdbx_description
1 polymer ?
#
loop_
_entity_poly.entity_id
_entity_poly.type
_entity_poly.pdbx_seq_one_letter_code
_entity_poly.pdbx_strand_id
1 'polypeptide(L)'
;MSSILMADYDKVGIYDGGKPASRWLARLAYERKRVGRENTPEDFFEAIEILFEGEAAIWLDSSSRFRRMVDSREKATEEDVNQFKVAFQSQFPAKVEDTKQEGNLPAEIGSLEQKRDENLASYYERAKELLRRSYGRDIPIDGNFPLSPIEIVVLNNIVAAFVGGIGDDRVRSAVLMESTSSSGSLLRTYEKAENIKARLERLAEMEKTRAEKRELEALRSQYDQRWSQPINPDVTSLYQDSVNHSRKTNIVQTRATSQTMVDPRHSA
;
A
#
# COMPACT_ATOMS: atom_id res chain seq x y z
N MET A 1 -43.25 -2.04 39.65
CA MET A 1 -43.26 -1.66 38.21
C MET A 1 -41.92 -1.02 37.92
N SER A 2 -40.98 -1.75 37.30
CA SER A 2 -39.72 -1.15 36.85
C SER A 2 -40.05 -0.22 35.68
N SER A 3 -39.80 1.08 35.84
CA SER A 3 -39.81 2.00 34.71
C SER A 3 -38.77 1.55 33.69
N ILE A 4 -39.23 1.16 32.51
CA ILE A 4 -38.38 0.86 31.36
C ILE A 4 -37.76 2.19 30.95
N LEU A 5 -36.50 2.42 31.33
CA LEU A 5 -35.73 3.54 30.81
C LEU A 5 -35.48 3.26 29.32
N MET A 6 -35.93 4.14 28.43
CA MET A 6 -35.56 4.10 27.01
C MET A 6 -34.23 4.82 26.82
N ALA A 7 -33.54 4.51 25.72
CA ALA A 7 -32.37 5.29 25.31
C ALA A 7 -32.78 6.75 25.17
N ASP A 8 -32.03 7.63 25.82
CA ASP A 8 -32.26 9.06 25.76
C ASP A 8 -31.65 9.59 24.47
N TYR A 9 -32.43 9.57 23.39
CA TYR A 9 -31.98 9.93 22.05
C TYR A 9 -31.53 11.41 21.97
N ASP A 10 -32.00 12.27 22.88
CA ASP A 10 -31.52 13.65 23.00
C ASP A 10 -30.04 13.72 23.43
N LYS A 11 -29.55 12.73 24.20
CA LYS A 11 -28.14 12.66 24.62
C LYS A 11 -27.21 12.10 23.55
N VAL A 12 -27.74 11.29 22.63
CA VAL A 12 -26.99 10.84 21.44
C VAL A 12 -26.81 12.01 20.49
N GLY A 13 -27.89 12.77 20.29
CA GLY A 13 -27.96 13.95 19.43
C GLY A 13 -28.13 13.60 17.96
N ILE A 14 -28.70 14.53 17.21
CA ILE A 14 -28.93 14.44 15.77
C ILE A 14 -27.59 14.28 15.03
N TYR A 15 -27.61 13.49 13.97
CA TYR A 15 -26.52 13.30 13.03
C TYR A 15 -26.88 13.88 11.66
N ASP A 16 -26.21 14.97 11.31
CA ASP A 16 -26.41 15.75 10.09
C ASP A 16 -25.33 15.49 9.02
N GLY A 17 -24.34 14.64 9.32
CA GLY A 17 -23.15 14.41 8.49
C GLY A 17 -21.93 15.27 8.84
N GLY A 18 -22.07 16.29 9.71
CA GLY A 18 -21.00 17.25 9.99
C GLY A 18 -19.87 16.73 10.90
N LYS A 19 -20.11 15.61 11.61
CA LYS A 19 -19.16 14.98 12.54
C LYS A 19 -18.78 13.59 12.04
N PRO A 20 -17.61 13.05 12.40
CA PRO A 20 -17.26 11.66 12.08
C PRO A 20 -18.31 10.67 12.57
N ALA A 21 -18.73 9.73 11.72
CA ALA A 21 -19.68 8.66 12.08
C ALA A 21 -19.19 7.85 13.28
N SER A 22 -17.88 7.57 13.37
CA SER A 22 -17.27 6.86 14.50
C SER A 22 -17.53 7.54 15.85
N ARG A 23 -17.50 8.88 15.88
CA ARG A 23 -17.74 9.68 17.09
C ARG A 23 -19.21 9.61 17.51
N TRP A 24 -20.13 9.63 16.56
CA TRP A 24 -21.55 9.51 16.84
C TRP A 24 -21.93 8.10 17.28
N LEU A 25 -21.43 7.06 16.59
CA LEU A 25 -21.62 5.65 16.95
C LEU A 25 -21.11 5.35 18.37
N ALA A 26 -19.97 5.94 18.77
CA ALA A 26 -19.46 5.78 20.13
C ALA A 26 -20.40 6.36 21.19
N ARG A 27 -21.07 7.49 20.90
CA ARG A 27 -22.08 8.09 21.79
C ARG A 27 -23.32 7.22 21.88
N LEU A 28 -23.82 6.74 20.73
CA LEU A 28 -24.96 5.83 20.69
C LEU A 28 -24.67 4.55 21.50
N ALA A 29 -23.48 3.97 21.35
CA ALA A 29 -23.06 2.79 22.10
C ALA A 29 -22.94 3.05 23.61
N TYR A 30 -22.41 4.21 24.01
CA TYR A 30 -22.31 4.61 25.41
C TYR A 30 -23.69 4.77 26.07
N GLU A 31 -24.61 5.48 25.41
CA GLU A 31 -25.96 5.71 25.93
C GLU A 31 -26.75 4.40 26.05
N ARG A 32 -26.64 3.50 25.06
CA ARG A 32 -27.28 2.18 25.12
C ARG A 32 -26.74 1.31 26.24
N LYS A 33 -25.41 1.32 26.44
CA LYS A 33 -24.77 0.61 27.56
C LYS A 33 -25.25 1.13 28.92
N ARG A 34 -25.50 2.44 29.04
CA ARG A 34 -26.01 3.04 30.29
C ARG A 34 -27.42 2.57 30.64
N VAL A 35 -28.27 2.34 29.64
CA VAL A 35 -29.68 1.99 29.83
C VAL A 35 -29.89 0.48 30.02
N GLY A 36 -28.85 -0.34 29.80
CA GLY A 36 -28.87 -1.77 30.12
C GLY A 36 -29.75 -2.62 29.19
N ARG A 37 -30.10 -2.11 28.00
CA ARG A 37 -30.75 -2.90 26.94
C ARG A 37 -29.73 -3.72 26.15
N GLU A 38 -30.15 -4.90 25.71
CA GLU A 38 -29.45 -5.64 24.67
C GLU A 38 -29.43 -4.78 23.39
N ASN A 39 -28.26 -4.69 22.75
CA ASN A 39 -28.09 -3.94 21.50
C ASN A 39 -28.72 -4.73 20.36
N THR A 40 -30.04 -4.72 20.24
CA THR A 40 -30.70 -5.39 19.12
C THR A 40 -30.48 -4.60 17.81
N PRO A 41 -30.42 -5.30 16.67
CA PRO A 41 -30.41 -4.65 15.36
C PRO A 41 -31.62 -3.72 15.13
N GLU A 42 -32.79 -4.11 15.62
CA GLU A 42 -34.02 -3.30 15.53
C GLU A 42 -33.84 -1.95 16.23
N ASP A 43 -33.40 -1.96 17.50
CA ASP A 43 -33.19 -0.73 18.25
C ASP A 43 -32.15 0.13 17.52
N PHE A 44 -31.08 -0.47 16.96
CA PHE A 44 -30.06 0.28 16.22
C PHE A 44 -30.65 1.06 15.05
N PHE A 45 -31.43 0.40 14.19
CA PHE A 45 -32.04 1.05 13.02
C PHE A 45 -33.17 2.01 13.40
N GLU A 46 -33.87 1.81 14.52
CA GLU A 46 -34.79 2.81 15.07
C GLU A 46 -34.06 4.12 15.39
N ALA A 47 -32.88 4.05 16.03
CA ALA A 47 -32.10 5.25 16.31
C ALA A 47 -31.58 5.94 15.04
N ILE A 48 -31.27 5.18 13.99
CA ILE A 48 -30.90 5.75 12.69
C ILE A 48 -32.07 6.53 12.10
N GLU A 49 -33.27 5.96 12.09
CA GLU A 49 -34.49 6.61 11.56
C GLU A 49 -34.81 7.93 12.29
N ILE A 50 -34.64 7.95 13.60
CA ILE A 50 -35.01 9.12 14.42
C ILE A 50 -33.94 10.20 14.38
N LEU A 51 -32.66 9.83 14.35
CA LEU A 51 -31.56 10.76 14.60
C LEU A 51 -30.81 11.22 13.36
N PHE A 52 -31.07 10.63 12.19
CA PHE A 52 -30.45 11.09 10.95
C PHE A 52 -31.24 12.26 10.37
N GLU A 53 -30.55 13.37 10.12
CA GLU A 53 -31.10 14.53 9.42
C GLU A 53 -30.13 15.02 8.34
N GLY A 54 -30.57 15.98 7.54
CA GLY A 54 -29.71 16.67 6.57
C GLY A 54 -29.03 15.71 5.60
N GLU A 55 -27.71 15.86 5.45
CA GLU A 55 -26.91 15.07 4.50
C GLU A 55 -26.93 13.57 4.84
N ALA A 56 -26.99 13.22 6.13
CA ALA A 56 -27.05 11.83 6.57
C ALA A 56 -28.37 11.16 6.20
N ALA A 57 -29.50 11.87 6.34
CA ALA A 57 -30.80 11.37 5.91
C ALA A 57 -30.86 11.21 4.37
N ILE A 58 -30.36 12.21 3.62
CA ILE A 58 -30.29 12.12 2.15
C ILE A 58 -29.45 10.90 1.71
N TRP A 59 -28.32 10.65 2.36
CA TRP A 59 -27.48 9.48 2.09
C TRP A 59 -28.19 8.16 2.38
N LEU A 60 -28.89 8.07 3.53
CA LEU A 60 -29.68 6.90 3.90
C LEU A 60 -30.74 6.59 2.84
N ASP A 61 -31.50 7.61 2.44
CA ASP A 61 -32.61 7.48 1.48
C ASP A 61 -32.13 7.22 0.04
N SER A 62 -30.91 7.65 -0.29
CA SER A 62 -30.30 7.39 -1.61
C SER A 62 -29.95 5.91 -1.82
N SER A 63 -29.84 5.11 -0.75
CA SER A 63 -29.52 3.69 -0.81
C SER A 63 -30.77 2.84 -0.52
N SER A 64 -31.34 2.26 -1.57
CA SER A 64 -32.49 1.35 -1.46
C SER A 64 -32.24 0.15 -0.53
N ARG A 65 -30.97 -0.25 -0.36
CA ARG A 65 -30.57 -1.30 0.58
C ARG A 65 -30.62 -0.81 2.03
N PHE A 66 -30.08 0.36 2.33
CA PHE A 66 -30.05 0.88 3.70
C PHE A 66 -31.43 1.34 4.15
N ARG A 67 -32.19 1.99 3.27
CA ARG A 67 -33.61 2.31 3.51
C ARG A 67 -34.41 1.05 3.87
N ARG A 68 -34.22 -0.05 3.13
CA ARG A 68 -34.88 -1.34 3.44
C ARG A 68 -34.48 -1.90 4.80
N MET A 69 -33.22 -1.79 5.20
CA MET A 69 -32.77 -2.23 6.54
C MET A 69 -33.48 -1.45 7.66
N VAL A 70 -33.77 -0.16 7.43
CA VAL A 70 -34.50 0.68 8.38
C VAL A 70 -36.01 0.41 8.35
N ASP A 71 -36.59 0.28 7.17
CA ASP A 71 -38.03 0.00 6.98
C ASP A 71 -38.44 -1.38 7.51
N SER A 72 -37.53 -2.36 7.44
CA SER A 72 -37.72 -3.74 7.93
C SER A 72 -36.85 -4.03 9.15
N ARG A 73 -36.67 -3.04 10.03
CA ARG A 73 -35.77 -3.11 11.19
C ARG A 73 -36.07 -4.27 12.13
N GLU A 74 -37.32 -4.73 12.20
CA GLU A 74 -37.75 -5.88 13.00
C GLU A 74 -37.18 -7.23 12.49
N LYS A 75 -36.68 -7.27 11.25
CA LYS A 75 -36.02 -8.43 10.64
C LYS A 75 -34.51 -8.25 10.50
N ALA A 76 -33.98 -7.12 10.95
CA ALA A 76 -32.57 -6.81 10.79
C ALA A 76 -31.69 -7.76 11.59
N THR A 77 -30.54 -8.09 11.02
CA THR A 77 -29.53 -8.97 11.62
C THR A 77 -28.32 -8.18 12.11
N GLU A 78 -27.49 -8.81 12.95
CA GLU A 78 -26.20 -8.24 13.36
C GLU A 78 -25.29 -7.96 12.16
N GLU A 79 -25.39 -8.78 11.11
CA GLU A 79 -24.64 -8.58 9.88
C GLU A 79 -25.10 -7.32 9.13
N ASP A 80 -26.41 -7.04 9.11
CA ASP A 80 -26.93 -5.78 8.54
C ASP A 80 -26.40 -4.56 9.30
N VAL A 81 -26.36 -4.64 10.64
CA VAL A 81 -25.80 -3.58 11.49
C VAL A 81 -24.31 -3.38 11.20
N ASN A 82 -23.55 -4.46 11.07
CA ASN A 82 -22.13 -4.39 10.77
C ASN A 82 -21.88 -3.78 9.38
N GLN A 83 -22.62 -4.24 8.36
CA GLN A 83 -22.55 -3.71 7.01
C GLN A 83 -22.93 -2.23 6.95
N PHE A 84 -23.96 -1.82 7.68
CA PHE A 84 -24.36 -0.43 7.80
C PHE A 84 -23.28 0.41 8.48
N LYS A 85 -22.72 -0.04 9.61
CA LYS A 85 -21.64 0.67 10.33
C LYS A 85 -20.42 0.89 9.45
N VAL A 86 -20.00 -0.12 8.69
CA VAL A 86 -18.88 -0.02 7.75
C VAL A 86 -19.16 1.04 6.69
N ALA A 87 -20.34 0.97 6.04
CA ALA A 87 -20.72 1.94 5.01
C ALA A 87 -20.85 3.36 5.58
N PHE A 88 -21.43 3.50 6.77
CA PHE A 88 -21.63 4.76 7.46
C PHE A 88 -20.30 5.42 7.85
N GLN A 89 -19.35 4.65 8.38
CA GLN A 89 -18.00 5.13 8.69
C GLN A 89 -17.19 5.46 7.44
N SER A 90 -17.45 4.77 6.33
CA SER A 90 -16.83 5.08 5.04
C SER A 90 -17.38 6.37 4.43
N GLN A 91 -18.68 6.61 4.54
CA GLN A 91 -19.32 7.83 4.03
C GLN A 91 -18.92 9.06 4.85
N PHE A 92 -18.86 8.93 6.18
CA PHE A 92 -18.55 10.05 7.07
C PHE A 92 -17.32 9.72 7.94
N PRO A 93 -16.13 9.70 7.34
CA PRO A 93 -14.91 9.31 8.03
C PRO A 93 -14.53 10.29 9.13
N ALA A 94 -13.67 9.84 10.05
CA ALA A 94 -12.94 10.77 10.90
C ALA A 94 -12.07 11.66 10.01
N LYS A 95 -12.42 12.95 9.93
CA LYS A 95 -11.53 13.97 9.40
C LYS A 95 -10.27 13.98 10.28
N VAL A 96 -9.30 13.17 9.90
CA VAL A 96 -7.91 13.44 10.26
C VAL A 96 -7.61 14.76 9.56
N GLU A 97 -7.21 15.78 10.31
CA GLU A 97 -6.65 16.99 9.72
C GLU A 97 -5.33 16.64 9.03
N ASP A 98 -5.39 15.92 7.92
CA ASP A 98 -4.39 16.02 6.88
C ASP A 98 -4.83 17.15 5.96
N THR A 99 -4.57 18.36 6.44
CA THR A 99 -4.36 19.53 5.60
C THR A 99 -3.40 19.17 4.46
N LYS A 100 -3.96 18.79 3.31
CA LYS A 100 -3.49 19.11 1.95
C LYS A 100 -4.48 18.54 0.92
N GLN A 101 -5.32 19.45 0.44
CA GLN A 101 -5.97 19.44 -0.88
C GLN A 101 -6.77 18.16 -1.20
N GLU A 102 -8.09 18.27 -1.13
CA GLU A 102 -8.93 17.78 -2.24
C GLU A 102 -8.50 18.55 -3.50
N GLY A 103 -7.33 18.21 -4.02
CA GLY A 103 -6.94 18.58 -5.36
C GLY A 103 -7.87 17.85 -6.32
N ASN A 104 -7.92 18.34 -7.56
CA ASN A 104 -8.62 17.67 -8.64
C ASN A 104 -8.02 16.26 -8.82
N LEU A 105 -8.60 15.26 -8.17
CA LEU A 105 -8.14 13.86 -8.17
C LEU A 105 -7.91 13.34 -9.60
N PRO A 106 -8.80 13.59 -10.59
CA PRO A 106 -8.52 13.29 -11.99
C PRO A 106 -7.21 13.90 -12.53
N ALA A 107 -6.89 15.15 -12.18
CA ALA A 107 -5.63 15.78 -12.58
C ALA A 107 -4.43 15.17 -11.84
N GLU A 108 -4.58 14.85 -10.55
CA GLU A 108 -3.53 14.16 -9.78
C GLU A 108 -3.23 12.77 -10.37
N ILE A 109 -4.26 12.01 -10.76
CA ILE A 109 -4.12 10.71 -11.45
C ILE A 109 -3.43 10.92 -12.80
N GLY A 110 -3.88 11.89 -13.60
CA GLY A 110 -3.29 12.18 -14.91
C GLY A 110 -1.85 12.70 -14.86
N SER A 111 -1.42 13.26 -13.73
CA SER A 111 -0.06 13.77 -13.50
C SER A 111 0.82 12.83 -12.64
N LEU A 112 0.35 11.61 -12.36
CA LEU A 112 1.09 10.64 -11.58
C LEU A 112 2.36 10.20 -12.33
N GLU A 113 3.50 10.66 -11.86
CA GLU A 113 4.82 10.31 -12.40
C GLU A 113 5.82 10.06 -11.25
N GLN A 114 6.72 9.10 -11.49
CA GLN A 114 7.84 8.79 -10.61
C GLN A 114 8.85 9.94 -10.67
N LYS A 115 9.19 10.49 -9.51
CA LYS A 115 10.19 11.57 -9.43
C LYS A 115 11.59 11.01 -9.69
N ARG A 116 12.50 11.87 -10.14
CA ARG A 116 13.89 11.49 -10.49
C ARG A 116 14.63 10.74 -9.37
N ASP A 117 14.45 11.18 -8.12
CA ASP A 117 15.13 10.60 -6.95
C ASP A 117 14.24 9.63 -6.15
N GLU A 118 13.07 9.29 -6.68
CA GLU A 118 12.09 8.44 -6.02
C GLU A 118 12.28 6.98 -6.45
N ASN A 119 12.43 6.09 -5.48
CA ASN A 119 12.44 4.66 -5.75
C ASN A 119 11.02 4.13 -6.04
N LEU A 120 10.92 2.96 -6.67
CA LEU A 120 9.64 2.38 -7.07
C LEU A 120 8.72 2.08 -5.88
N ALA A 121 9.25 1.72 -4.70
CA ALA A 121 8.45 1.48 -3.51
C ALA A 121 7.76 2.76 -3.02
N SER A 122 8.50 3.88 -2.95
CA SER A 122 7.95 5.19 -2.59
C SER A 122 6.95 5.70 -3.62
N TYR A 123 7.21 5.47 -4.90
CA TYR A 123 6.28 5.78 -5.98
C TYR A 123 4.98 4.94 -5.88
N TYR A 124 5.10 3.65 -5.57
CA TYR A 124 3.97 2.76 -5.33
C TYR A 124 3.11 3.19 -4.12
N GLU A 125 3.74 3.59 -3.01
CA GLU A 125 3.00 4.10 -1.84
C GLU A 125 2.20 5.37 -2.18
N ARG A 126 2.71 6.25 -3.04
CA ARG A 126 1.93 7.40 -3.56
C ARG A 126 0.74 6.97 -4.42
N ALA A 127 0.92 5.97 -5.28
CA ALA A 127 -0.17 5.45 -6.09
C ALA A 127 -1.26 4.79 -5.22
N LYS A 128 -0.86 4.07 -4.16
CA LYS A 128 -1.79 3.53 -3.14
C LYS A 128 -2.56 4.62 -2.41
N GLU A 129 -1.87 5.67 -1.98
CA GLU A 129 -2.52 6.78 -1.29
C GLU A 129 -3.52 7.49 -2.22
N LEU A 130 -3.19 7.63 -3.51
CA LEU A 130 -4.11 8.19 -4.50
C LEU A 130 -5.33 7.30 -4.74
N LEU A 131 -5.15 5.96 -4.74
CA LEU A 131 -6.24 5.00 -4.82
C LEU A 131 -7.18 5.11 -3.61
N ARG A 132 -6.60 5.22 -2.41
CA ARG A 132 -7.34 5.40 -1.15
C ARG A 132 -8.14 6.72 -1.15
N ARG A 133 -7.53 7.82 -1.60
CA ARG A 133 -8.17 9.14 -1.72
C ARG A 133 -9.27 9.18 -2.79
N SER A 134 -9.21 8.28 -3.78
CA SER A 134 -10.22 8.13 -4.83
C SER A 134 -11.37 7.20 -4.45
N TYR A 135 -11.46 6.78 -3.18
CA TYR A 135 -12.41 5.78 -2.68
C TYR A 135 -12.34 4.42 -3.42
N GLY A 136 -11.24 4.17 -4.13
CA GLY A 136 -10.99 2.90 -4.81
C GLY A 136 -10.30 1.92 -3.86
N ARG A 137 -10.42 0.63 -4.18
CA ARG A 137 -9.74 -0.47 -3.48
C ARG A 137 -8.96 -1.29 -4.48
N ASP A 138 -7.81 -1.82 -4.05
CA ASP A 138 -7.09 -2.79 -4.86
C ASP A 138 -7.81 -4.15 -4.81
N ILE A 139 -7.51 -5.04 -5.76
CA ILE A 139 -8.12 -6.37 -5.83
C ILE A 139 -7.69 -7.16 -4.58
N PRO A 140 -8.63 -7.64 -3.75
CA PRO A 140 -8.30 -8.49 -2.60
C PRO A 140 -7.56 -9.75 -3.05
N ILE A 141 -6.50 -10.12 -2.35
CA ILE A 141 -5.70 -11.32 -2.65
C ILE A 141 -6.57 -12.59 -2.58
N ASP A 142 -7.58 -12.59 -1.72
CA ASP A 142 -8.47 -13.73 -1.46
C ASP A 142 -9.76 -13.73 -2.31
N GLY A 143 -9.94 -12.71 -3.17
CA GLY A 143 -11.12 -12.59 -4.05
C GLY A 143 -12.46 -12.35 -3.32
N ASN A 144 -12.46 -12.28 -1.99
CA ASN A 144 -13.64 -11.99 -1.21
C ASN A 144 -13.98 -10.50 -1.36
N PHE A 145 -15.24 -10.19 -1.70
CA PHE A 145 -15.75 -8.85 -2.05
C PHE A 145 -15.29 -8.32 -3.44
N PRO A 146 -16.04 -8.61 -4.52
CA PRO A 146 -15.74 -8.05 -5.83
C PRO A 146 -15.80 -6.52 -5.79
N LEU A 147 -14.89 -5.88 -6.53
CA LEU A 147 -14.92 -4.44 -6.75
C LEU A 147 -16.19 -4.07 -7.51
N SER A 148 -16.82 -2.96 -7.11
CA SER A 148 -17.89 -2.35 -7.89
C SER A 148 -17.35 -1.85 -9.23
N PRO A 149 -18.22 -1.67 -10.26
CA PRO A 149 -17.78 -1.19 -11.57
C PRO A 149 -17.00 0.14 -11.52
N ILE A 150 -17.37 1.05 -10.61
CA ILE A 150 -16.67 2.32 -10.45
C ILE A 150 -15.28 2.14 -9.82
N GLU A 151 -15.14 1.25 -8.84
CA GLU A 151 -13.85 0.92 -8.24
C GLU A 151 -12.90 0.27 -9.26
N ILE A 152 -13.43 -0.58 -10.15
CA ILE A 152 -12.66 -1.17 -11.25
C ILE A 152 -12.12 -0.08 -12.19
N VAL A 153 -12.95 0.90 -12.55
CA VAL A 153 -12.55 2.02 -13.41
C VAL A 153 -11.46 2.86 -12.74
N VAL A 154 -11.65 3.23 -11.47
CA VAL A 154 -10.67 4.01 -10.70
C VAL A 154 -9.33 3.26 -10.60
N LEU A 155 -9.39 1.97 -10.25
CA LEU A 155 -8.20 1.13 -10.15
C LEU A 155 -7.46 1.04 -11.50
N ASN A 156 -8.17 0.77 -12.59
CA ASN A 156 -7.57 0.68 -13.92
C ASN A 156 -6.91 2.00 -14.34
N ASN A 157 -7.54 3.13 -14.06
CA ASN A 157 -6.96 4.45 -14.35
C ASN A 157 -5.67 4.69 -13.57
N ILE A 158 -5.66 4.34 -12.28
CA ILE A 158 -4.48 4.50 -11.43
C ILE A 158 -3.37 3.53 -11.82
N VAL A 159 -3.69 2.28 -12.17
CA VAL A 159 -2.72 1.30 -12.66
C VAL A 159 -2.10 1.77 -13.98
N ALA A 160 -2.92 2.27 -14.91
CA ALA A 160 -2.43 2.81 -16.18
C ALA A 160 -1.52 4.03 -15.97
N ALA A 161 -1.92 4.96 -15.09
CA ALA A 161 -1.11 6.12 -14.73
C ALA A 161 0.19 5.70 -14.03
N PHE A 162 0.14 4.75 -13.10
CA PHE A 162 1.29 4.22 -12.40
C PHE A 162 2.33 3.67 -13.38
N VAL A 163 1.91 2.78 -14.29
CA VAL A 163 2.80 2.19 -15.30
C VAL A 163 3.34 3.25 -16.25
N GLY A 164 2.49 4.15 -16.75
CA GLY A 164 2.89 5.24 -17.64
C GLY A 164 3.91 6.19 -17.00
N GLY A 165 3.77 6.43 -15.70
CA GLY A 165 4.64 7.32 -14.93
C GLY A 165 5.92 6.66 -14.39
N ILE A 166 6.21 5.39 -14.67
CA ILE A 166 7.50 4.76 -14.29
C ILE A 166 8.64 5.53 -14.98
N GLY A 167 9.64 5.96 -14.20
CA GLY A 167 10.72 6.83 -14.67
C GLY A 167 11.76 6.12 -15.54
N ASP A 168 12.01 4.83 -15.29
CA ASP A 168 12.90 4.01 -16.14
C ASP A 168 12.15 3.50 -17.37
N ASP A 169 12.50 4.03 -18.55
CA ASP A 169 11.87 3.70 -19.82
C ASP A 169 11.97 2.20 -20.20
N ARG A 170 13.07 1.53 -19.81
CA ARG A 170 13.27 0.09 -20.08
C ARG A 170 12.33 -0.73 -19.21
N VAL A 171 12.20 -0.36 -17.94
CA VAL A 171 11.26 -1.01 -17.02
C VAL A 171 9.82 -0.75 -17.49
N ARG A 172 9.48 0.50 -17.77
CA ARG A 172 8.14 0.90 -18.26
C ARG A 172 7.73 0.13 -19.51
N SER A 173 8.59 0.10 -20.53
CA SER A 173 8.33 -0.60 -21.79
C SER A 173 8.14 -2.11 -21.58
N ALA A 174 8.99 -2.73 -20.76
CA ALA A 174 8.87 -4.16 -20.45
C ALA A 174 7.58 -4.47 -19.66
N VAL A 175 7.21 -3.63 -18.69
CA VAL A 175 5.94 -3.78 -17.96
C VAL A 175 4.76 -3.68 -18.92
N LEU A 176 4.72 -2.69 -19.81
CA LEU A 176 3.64 -2.52 -20.80
C LEU A 176 3.54 -3.71 -21.76
N MET A 177 4.67 -4.20 -22.29
CA MET A 177 4.69 -5.35 -23.20
C MET A 177 4.17 -6.63 -22.54
N GLU A 178 4.52 -6.85 -21.27
CA GLU A 178 4.08 -8.02 -20.53
C GLU A 178 2.65 -7.86 -19.97
N SER A 179 2.00 -6.70 -20.10
CA SER A 179 0.70 -6.37 -19.47
C SER A 179 -0.47 -6.24 -20.44
N THR A 180 -0.40 -6.89 -21.60
CA THR A 180 -1.47 -6.97 -22.61
C THR A 180 -2.77 -7.65 -22.14
N SER A 181 -2.86 -8.05 -20.86
CA SER A 181 -4.06 -8.56 -20.20
C SER A 181 -4.40 -7.67 -19.01
N SER A 182 -5.16 -6.61 -19.28
CA SER A 182 -5.57 -5.59 -18.32
C SER A 182 -6.66 -6.11 -17.36
N SER A 183 -6.24 -6.66 -16.23
CA SER A 183 -7.06 -6.85 -15.03
C SER A 183 -6.15 -7.16 -13.85
N GLY A 184 -5.26 -6.22 -13.54
CA GLY A 184 -4.18 -6.40 -12.58
C GLY A 184 -4.34 -5.48 -11.38
N SER A 185 -4.21 -6.05 -10.19
CA SER A 185 -4.05 -5.29 -8.96
C SER A 185 -2.85 -4.33 -9.05
N LEU A 186 -2.94 -3.20 -8.34
CA LEU A 186 -1.84 -2.24 -8.25
C LEU A 186 -0.61 -2.89 -7.59
N LEU A 187 -0.80 -3.69 -6.54
CA LEU A 187 0.26 -4.47 -5.90
C LEU A 187 0.97 -5.39 -6.89
N ARG A 188 0.23 -6.21 -7.64
CA ARG A 188 0.82 -7.14 -8.62
C ARG A 188 1.61 -6.41 -9.71
N THR A 189 1.12 -5.24 -10.11
CA THR A 189 1.79 -4.39 -11.10
C THR A 189 3.12 -3.85 -10.57
N TYR A 190 3.13 -3.40 -9.31
CA TYR A 190 4.35 -2.99 -8.63
C TYR A 190 5.37 -4.14 -8.48
N GLU A 191 4.95 -5.30 -7.98
CA GLU A 191 5.82 -6.48 -7.81
C GLU A 191 6.48 -6.88 -9.14
N LYS A 192 5.71 -6.80 -10.23
CA LYS A 192 6.21 -7.05 -11.58
C LYS A 192 7.25 -6.02 -12.01
N ALA A 193 6.98 -4.73 -11.81
CA ALA A 193 7.92 -3.67 -12.13
C ALA A 193 9.25 -3.84 -11.37
N GLU A 194 9.19 -4.17 -10.08
CA GLU A 194 10.36 -4.48 -9.26
C GLU A 194 11.14 -5.69 -9.78
N ASN A 195 10.45 -6.78 -10.15
CA ASN A 195 11.10 -7.97 -10.70
C ASN A 195 11.81 -7.65 -12.03
N ILE A 196 11.13 -6.93 -12.94
CA ILE A 196 11.68 -6.51 -14.22
C ILE A 196 12.91 -5.63 -14.01
N LYS A 197 12.85 -4.66 -13.10
CA LYS A 197 13.97 -3.79 -12.74
C LYS A 197 15.17 -4.63 -12.28
N ALA A 198 14.96 -5.51 -11.29
CA ALA A 198 16.02 -6.39 -10.80
C ALA A 198 16.60 -7.30 -11.90
N ARG A 199 15.76 -7.78 -12.82
CA ARG A 199 16.21 -8.59 -13.98
C ARG A 199 17.10 -7.77 -14.92
N LEU A 200 16.71 -6.54 -15.24
CA LEU A 200 17.48 -5.65 -16.12
C LEU A 200 18.82 -5.25 -15.50
N GLU A 201 18.86 -4.98 -14.19
CA GLU A 201 20.09 -4.69 -13.46
C GLU A 201 21.06 -5.88 -13.51
N ARG A 202 20.57 -7.11 -13.30
CA ARG A 202 21.41 -8.33 -13.43
C ARG A 202 21.94 -8.52 -14.84
N LEU A 203 21.12 -8.27 -15.86
CA LEU A 203 21.55 -8.36 -17.26
C LEU A 203 22.66 -7.36 -17.57
N ALA A 204 22.52 -6.10 -17.11
CA ALA A 204 23.52 -5.06 -17.31
C ALA A 204 24.85 -5.41 -16.62
N GLU A 205 24.81 -5.94 -15.40
CA GLU A 205 26.02 -6.35 -14.68
C GLU A 205 26.74 -7.51 -15.39
N MET A 206 26.00 -8.48 -15.92
CA MET A 206 26.58 -9.57 -16.70
C MET A 206 27.18 -9.08 -18.02
N GLU A 207 26.56 -8.12 -18.70
CA GLU A 207 27.10 -7.53 -19.92
C GLU A 207 28.39 -6.77 -19.65
N LYS A 208 28.43 -5.98 -18.57
CA LYS A 208 29.64 -5.30 -18.10
C LYS A 208 30.76 -6.29 -17.82
N THR A 209 30.47 -7.34 -17.05
CA THR A 209 31.46 -8.42 -16.76
C THR A 209 31.97 -9.08 -18.05
N ARG A 210 31.08 -9.30 -19.04
CA ARG A 210 31.47 -9.87 -20.34
C ARG A 210 32.33 -8.90 -21.15
N ALA A 211 32.05 -7.61 -21.11
CA ALA A 211 32.84 -6.59 -21.80
C ALA A 211 34.24 -6.49 -21.20
N GLU A 212 34.36 -6.41 -19.88
CA GLU A 212 35.64 -6.39 -19.15
C GLU A 212 36.48 -7.64 -19.48
N LYS A 213 35.85 -8.82 -19.55
CA LYS A 213 36.53 -10.06 -19.93
C LYS A 213 37.04 -10.03 -21.37
N ARG A 214 36.25 -9.50 -22.32
CA ARG A 214 36.67 -9.35 -23.73
C ARG A 214 37.83 -8.38 -23.87
N GLU A 215 37.82 -7.26 -23.14
CA GLU A 215 38.93 -6.31 -23.14
C GLU A 215 40.21 -6.95 -22.57
N LEU A 216 40.09 -7.70 -21.47
CA LEU A 216 41.22 -8.42 -20.90
C LEU A 216 41.81 -9.45 -21.88
N GLU A 217 40.95 -10.22 -22.56
CA GLU A 217 41.38 -11.20 -23.58
C GLU A 217 42.04 -10.53 -24.78
N ALA A 218 41.51 -9.39 -25.24
CA ALA A 218 42.13 -8.59 -26.30
C ALA A 218 43.52 -8.06 -25.89
N LEU A 219 43.66 -7.53 -24.67
CA LEU A 219 44.95 -7.08 -24.13
C LEU A 219 45.96 -8.21 -24.02
N ARG A 220 45.53 -9.40 -23.53
CA ARG A 220 46.37 -10.61 -23.47
C ARG A 220 46.85 -11.02 -24.85
N SER A 221 45.95 -11.07 -25.83
CA SER A 221 46.28 -11.44 -27.21
C SER A 221 47.25 -10.45 -27.85
N GLN A 222 47.07 -9.15 -27.61
CA GLN A 222 47.98 -8.12 -28.12
C GLN A 222 49.37 -8.22 -27.49
N TYR A 223 49.45 -8.54 -26.19
CA TYR A 223 50.71 -8.77 -25.51
C TYR A 223 51.46 -9.96 -26.09
N ASP A 224 50.79 -11.10 -26.23
CA ASP A 224 51.37 -12.34 -26.76
C ASP A 224 51.85 -12.16 -28.20
N GLN A 225 51.10 -11.44 -29.04
CA GLN A 225 51.49 -11.12 -30.43
C GLN A 225 52.69 -10.19 -30.52
N ARG A 226 52.79 -9.18 -29.64
CA ARG A 226 53.84 -8.15 -29.72
C ARG A 226 55.15 -8.56 -29.05
N TRP A 227 55.08 -9.43 -28.04
CA TRP A 227 56.24 -9.75 -27.20
C TRP A 227 56.62 -11.23 -27.20
N SER A 228 55.84 -12.11 -27.85
CA SER A 228 56.12 -13.56 -28.01
C SER A 228 56.55 -14.29 -26.72
N GLN A 229 56.13 -13.78 -25.56
CA GLN A 229 56.25 -14.46 -24.28
C GLN A 229 54.87 -14.45 -23.63
N PRO A 230 54.33 -15.61 -23.22
CA PRO A 230 53.06 -15.64 -22.50
C PRO A 230 53.19 -14.84 -21.20
N ILE A 231 52.16 -14.09 -20.82
CA ILE A 231 52.07 -13.48 -19.49
C ILE A 231 52.23 -14.60 -18.46
N ASN A 232 53.33 -14.55 -17.72
CA ASN A 232 53.72 -15.60 -16.79
C ASN A 232 52.57 -15.83 -15.79
N PRO A 233 52.02 -17.06 -15.65
CA PRO A 233 50.87 -17.34 -14.78
C PRO A 233 51.10 -16.94 -13.31
N ASP A 234 52.36 -16.81 -12.89
CA ASP A 234 52.74 -16.27 -11.58
C ASP A 234 52.30 -14.83 -11.33
N VAL A 235 52.15 -13.99 -12.37
CA VAL A 235 51.70 -12.60 -12.15
C VAL A 235 50.19 -12.56 -11.88
N THR A 236 49.44 -13.52 -12.43
CA THR A 236 48.00 -13.67 -12.15
C THR A 236 47.77 -14.25 -10.75
N SER A 237 48.62 -15.19 -10.30
CA SER A 237 48.56 -15.71 -8.92
C SER A 237 48.88 -14.63 -7.89
N LEU A 238 49.86 -13.75 -8.15
CA LEU A 238 50.21 -12.62 -7.27
C LEU A 238 49.07 -11.59 -7.12
N TYR A 239 48.30 -11.35 -8.17
CA TYR A 239 47.11 -10.49 -8.09
C TYR A 239 45.94 -11.15 -7.35
N GLN A 240 45.70 -12.45 -7.56
CA GLN A 240 44.67 -13.17 -6.81
C GLN A 240 45.05 -13.36 -5.34
N ASP A 241 46.33 -13.56 -5.03
CA ASP A 241 46.83 -13.64 -3.67
C ASP A 241 46.76 -12.29 -2.96
N SER A 242 47.02 -11.17 -3.62
CA SER A 242 46.89 -9.84 -3.01
C SER A 242 45.42 -9.47 -2.71
N VAL A 243 44.49 -9.83 -3.60
CA VAL A 243 43.04 -9.64 -3.42
C VAL A 243 42.51 -10.57 -2.32
N ASN A 244 42.98 -11.82 -2.26
CA ASN A 244 42.63 -12.77 -1.20
C ASN A 244 43.25 -12.40 0.16
N HIS A 245 44.46 -11.82 0.19
CA HIS A 245 45.09 -11.30 1.40
C HIS A 245 44.31 -10.10 1.94
N SER A 246 43.88 -9.18 1.07
CA SER A 246 43.07 -8.00 1.43
C SER A 246 41.66 -8.36 1.94
N ARG A 247 41.08 -9.48 1.46
CA ARG A 247 39.83 -10.02 2.03
C ARG A 247 40.05 -10.69 3.39
N LYS A 248 41.17 -11.40 3.58
CA LYS A 248 41.50 -12.04 4.86
C LYS A 248 41.81 -11.01 5.95
N THR A 249 42.54 -9.94 5.65
CA THR A 249 42.82 -8.86 6.62
C THR A 249 41.56 -8.13 7.05
N ASN A 250 40.64 -7.83 6.12
CA ASN A 250 39.36 -7.19 6.45
C ASN A 250 38.44 -8.07 7.33
N ILE A 251 38.42 -9.39 7.13
CA ILE A 251 37.63 -10.33 7.95
C ILE A 251 38.23 -10.49 9.36
N VAL A 252 39.55 -10.48 9.49
CA VAL A 252 40.23 -10.55 10.81
C VAL A 252 40.04 -9.25 11.58
N GLN A 253 40.04 -8.10 10.92
CA GLN A 253 39.88 -6.78 11.54
C GLN A 253 38.43 -6.53 12.01
N THR A 254 37.42 -7.07 11.31
CA THR A 254 36.00 -7.06 11.75
C THR A 254 35.72 -8.05 12.88
N ARG A 255 36.43 -9.20 12.94
CA ARG A 255 36.34 -10.12 14.09
C ARG A 255 37.01 -9.57 15.35
N ALA A 256 38.16 -8.90 15.22
CA ALA A 256 38.87 -8.30 16.35
C ALA A 256 38.09 -7.14 17.00
N THR A 257 37.34 -6.36 16.22
CA THR A 257 36.45 -5.29 16.72
C THR A 257 35.15 -5.82 17.32
N SER A 258 34.67 -6.99 16.89
CA SER A 258 33.47 -7.62 17.46
C SER A 258 33.76 -8.36 18.79
N GLN A 259 35.01 -8.77 19.03
CA GLN A 259 35.42 -9.45 20.28
C GLN A 259 35.83 -8.48 21.41
N THR A 260 35.97 -7.19 21.12
CA THR A 260 36.30 -6.15 22.11
C THR A 260 35.08 -5.38 22.66
N MET A 261 33.85 -5.69 22.19
CA MET A 261 32.60 -5.03 22.63
C MET A 261 31.65 -5.91 23.45
N VAL A 262 32.11 -7.05 23.99
CA VAL A 262 31.30 -7.87 24.91
C VAL A 262 32.09 -8.12 26.20
N ASP A 263 32.23 -7.09 27.01
CA ASP A 263 32.29 -7.23 28.48
C ASP A 263 32.04 -5.88 29.19
N PRO A 264 30.87 -5.67 29.81
CA PRO A 264 30.81 -4.88 31.03
C PRO A 264 30.48 -5.82 32.19
N ARG A 265 31.53 -6.11 32.95
CA ARG A 265 31.52 -6.78 34.25
C ARG A 265 30.36 -6.32 35.13
N HIS A 266 29.65 -7.29 35.70
CA HIS A 266 29.07 -7.17 37.03
C HIS A 266 30.15 -6.79 38.06
N SER A 267 29.89 -5.78 38.89
CA SER A 267 29.81 -5.91 40.37
C SER A 267 30.00 -4.54 41.05
N ALA A 268 28.92 -4.01 41.63
CA ALA A 268 28.81 -3.43 42.97
C ALA A 268 27.41 -2.80 43.13
#